data_AF-Q56RC5-F1
#
_entry.id   AF-Q56RC5-F1
#
_cell.length_a   1.000
_cell.length_b   1.000
_cell.length_c   1.000
_cell.angle_alpha   90.00
_cell.angle_beta   90.00
_cell.angle_gamma   90.00
#
_symmetry.space_group_name_H-M   'P 1'
#
loop_
_entity.id
_entity.type
_entity.pdbx_description
1 polymer ?
#
loop_
_entity_poly.entity_id
_entity_poly.type
_entity_poly.pdbx_seq_one_letter_code
_entity_poly.pdbx_strand_id
1 'polypeptide(L)'
;SMDGQETPLQYEITDHGYGKDAVKVLHVSRKGPVHTIQEFEVGTHLKLYSKKDYYQGNNSDIVATDSQKNTVYLLAKKYGIESPEKFALMLGQHFLNKYSHVEEAHVHVETYPWQRVCQEETKSVNNQGQGSCNNFTSIDNRSLHNHAFIFTPTALHYCDVVIRRTDPKQTVITGIKGLRVLKTTQSSFVNFVNDEFRSLPDQYDRIFSTVVDCSWEYSDTETVNFSRAWQTVKNIILRNFAGDPQVGVSSPSVQHTLYLSEKQVLDVIPQVSVISMTMPNKHY
;
A
#
# COMPACT_ATOMS: atom_id res chain seq x y z
N SER A 1 -11.05 42.20 -37.25
CA SER A 1 -10.10 41.75 -36.25
C SER A 1 -9.69 40.36 -36.64
N MET A 2 -8.42 40.14 -36.98
CA MET A 2 -7.97 38.92 -37.65
C MET A 2 -8.00 37.73 -36.68
N ASP A 3 -8.77 36.72 -37.04
CA ASP A 3 -8.72 35.38 -36.46
C ASP A 3 -7.28 34.85 -36.57
N GLY A 4 -6.62 34.73 -35.42
CA GLY A 4 -5.35 34.01 -35.32
C GLY A 4 -5.63 32.53 -35.51
N GLN A 5 -5.51 32.06 -36.75
CA GLN A 5 -5.45 30.63 -37.04
C GLN A 5 -4.19 30.06 -36.36
N GLU A 6 -4.36 29.45 -35.19
CA GLU A 6 -3.32 28.62 -34.59
C GLU A 6 -2.92 27.56 -35.61
N THR A 7 -1.64 27.56 -35.98
CA THR A 7 -1.08 26.57 -36.88
C THR A 7 -1.24 25.21 -36.20
N PRO A 8 -1.79 24.19 -36.88
CA PRO A 8 -1.97 22.87 -36.27
C PRO A 8 -0.63 22.36 -35.76
N LEU A 9 -0.57 22.00 -34.47
CA LEU A 9 0.62 21.40 -33.88
C LEU A 9 0.90 20.06 -34.58
N GLN A 10 2.17 19.82 -34.94
CA GLN A 10 2.61 18.57 -35.59
C GLN A 10 2.47 17.35 -34.67
N TYR A 11 2.46 17.57 -33.35
CA TYR A 11 2.42 16.54 -32.32
C TYR A 11 1.39 16.89 -31.25
N GLU A 12 0.75 15.87 -30.68
CA GLU A 12 -0.24 15.99 -29.62
C GLU A 12 0.26 15.31 -28.33
N ILE A 13 0.05 15.98 -27.19
CA ILE A 13 0.29 15.40 -25.87
C ILE A 13 -0.88 14.49 -25.52
N THR A 14 -0.64 13.17 -25.48
CA THR A 14 -1.64 12.15 -25.13
C THR A 14 -1.83 11.98 -23.62
N ASP A 15 -0.78 12.24 -22.84
CA ASP A 15 -0.83 12.21 -21.37
C ASP A 15 0.20 13.19 -20.79
N HIS A 16 -0.13 13.77 -19.64
CA HIS A 16 0.70 14.76 -18.96
C HIS A 16 0.38 14.81 -17.47
N GLY A 17 1.38 15.20 -16.69
CA GLY A 17 1.24 15.34 -15.25
C GLY A 17 2.55 15.82 -14.67
N TYR A 18 2.49 16.53 -13.56
CA TYR A 18 3.68 16.99 -12.84
C TYR A 18 3.44 16.96 -11.35
N GLY A 19 4.50 16.87 -10.56
CA GLY A 19 4.33 16.57 -9.16
C GLY A 19 5.57 16.69 -8.31
N LYS A 20 5.42 16.21 -7.08
CA LYS A 20 6.50 16.05 -6.11
C LYS A 20 6.49 14.62 -5.58
N ASP A 21 7.64 13.97 -5.68
CA ASP A 21 7.88 12.63 -5.14
C ASP A 21 8.78 12.66 -3.90
N ALA A 22 8.84 11.53 -3.21
CA ALA A 22 9.70 11.26 -2.05
C ALA A 22 9.52 12.26 -0.89
N VAL A 23 8.29 12.77 -0.68
CA VAL A 23 7.98 13.64 0.46
C VAL A 23 7.79 12.78 1.71
N LYS A 24 8.84 12.72 2.55
CA LYS A 24 8.80 11.96 3.81
C LYS A 24 8.10 12.75 4.91
N VAL A 25 7.16 12.10 5.60
CA VAL A 25 6.42 12.67 6.74
C VAL A 25 6.30 11.66 7.87
N LEU A 26 6.78 12.02 9.06
CA LEU A 26 6.60 11.27 10.30
C LEU A 26 5.60 12.01 11.20
N HIS A 27 4.45 11.39 11.45
CA HIS A 27 3.46 11.87 12.40
C HIS A 27 3.59 11.11 13.73
N VAL A 28 3.72 11.86 14.84
CA VAL A 28 3.87 11.31 16.19
C VAL A 28 2.73 11.79 17.09
N SER A 29 1.91 10.87 17.59
CA SER A 29 0.89 11.16 18.61
C SER A 29 1.43 10.81 20.00
N ARG A 30 1.42 11.79 20.91
CA ARG A 30 1.88 11.62 22.30
C ARG A 30 0.66 11.69 23.21
N LYS A 31 0.21 10.54 23.74
CA LYS A 31 -0.90 10.43 24.69
C LYS A 31 -0.39 9.82 25.99
N GLY A 32 0.06 10.67 26.91
CA GLY A 32 0.76 10.21 28.12
C GLY A 32 2.10 9.53 27.75
N PRO A 33 2.53 8.50 28.49
CA PRO A 33 3.82 7.85 28.23
C PRO A 33 3.85 7.03 26.94
N VAL A 34 2.68 6.60 26.42
CA VAL A 34 2.57 5.76 25.23
C VAL A 34 2.44 6.64 23.99
N HIS A 35 3.42 6.55 23.10
CA HIS A 35 3.44 7.27 21.83
C HIS A 35 3.05 6.34 20.68
N THR A 36 2.40 6.86 19.64
CA THR A 36 2.19 6.17 18.36
C THR A 36 2.86 6.95 17.23
N ILE A 37 3.34 6.24 16.21
CA ILE A 37 3.97 6.83 15.04
C ILE A 37 3.36 6.28 13.75
N GLN A 38 3.38 7.10 12.71
CA GLN A 38 3.18 6.72 11.32
C GLN A 38 4.15 7.50 10.47
N GLU A 39 4.96 6.81 9.67
CA GLU A 39 5.87 7.45 8.73
C GLU A 39 5.49 7.02 7.31
N PHE A 40 5.28 8.01 6.45
CA PHE A 40 4.91 7.82 5.05
C PHE A 40 5.91 8.49 4.12
N GLU A 41 6.04 7.94 2.93
CA GLU A 41 6.62 8.59 1.76
C GLU A 41 5.51 8.89 0.76
N VAL A 42 5.36 10.16 0.39
CA VAL A 42 4.21 10.67 -0.38
C VAL A 42 4.66 11.20 -1.73
N GLY A 43 3.94 10.82 -2.78
CA GLY A 43 3.97 11.40 -4.12
C GLY A 43 2.66 12.12 -4.43
N THR A 44 2.73 13.33 -5.00
CA THR A 44 1.55 14.07 -5.45
C THR A 44 1.76 14.51 -6.89
N HIS A 45 0.87 14.10 -7.80
CA HIS A 45 0.90 14.46 -9.22
C HIS A 45 -0.43 15.08 -9.64
N LEU A 46 -0.35 16.19 -10.37
CA LEU A 46 -1.49 16.96 -10.84
C LEU A 46 -1.51 16.98 -12.37
N LYS A 47 -2.70 16.78 -12.93
CA LYS A 47 -3.01 17.06 -14.33
C LYS A 47 -3.83 18.35 -14.39
N LEU A 48 -3.45 19.26 -15.27
CA LEU A 48 -4.16 20.53 -15.49
C LEU A 48 -4.93 20.49 -16.81
N TYR A 49 -6.05 21.23 -16.87
CA TYR A 49 -6.81 21.36 -18.12
C TYR A 49 -6.02 22.07 -19.22
N SER A 50 -5.28 23.13 -18.86
CA SER A 50 -4.42 23.84 -19.80
C SER A 50 -3.10 23.08 -19.98
N LYS A 51 -2.54 23.16 -21.19
CA LYS A 51 -1.21 22.67 -21.55
C LYS A 51 -0.26 23.81 -21.94
N LYS A 52 -0.56 25.05 -21.53
CA LYS A 52 0.21 26.25 -21.92
C LYS A 52 1.61 26.31 -21.30
N ASP A 53 1.81 25.62 -20.17
CA ASP A 53 3.10 25.33 -19.58
C ASP A 53 3.97 24.51 -20.54
N TYR A 54 3.42 23.48 -21.19
CA TYR A 54 4.13 22.67 -22.18
C TYR A 54 4.34 23.42 -23.50
N TYR A 55 3.27 23.95 -24.10
CA TYR A 55 3.36 24.52 -25.45
C TYR A 55 4.00 25.91 -25.50
N GLN A 56 3.88 26.71 -24.43
CA GLN A 56 4.28 28.12 -24.41
C GLN A 56 5.25 28.46 -23.28
N GLY A 57 5.58 27.51 -22.39
CA GLY A 57 6.38 27.81 -21.20
C GLY A 57 5.66 28.73 -20.20
N ASN A 58 4.33 28.83 -20.28
CA ASN A 58 3.56 29.74 -19.43
C ASN A 58 3.13 29.06 -18.12
N ASN A 59 3.84 29.38 -17.03
CA ASN A 59 3.65 28.75 -15.73
C ASN A 59 2.51 29.33 -14.87
N SER A 60 1.64 30.19 -15.41
CA SER A 60 0.62 30.89 -14.59
C SER A 60 -0.43 29.98 -13.94
N ASP A 61 -0.61 28.75 -14.43
CA ASP A 61 -1.51 27.74 -13.82
C ASP A 61 -0.74 26.70 -12.99
N ILE A 62 0.59 26.83 -12.86
CA ILE A 62 1.40 25.82 -12.16
C ILE A 62 1.31 26.02 -10.64
N VAL A 63 0.83 24.98 -9.95
CA VAL A 63 0.98 24.81 -8.51
C VAL A 63 2.38 24.26 -8.25
N ALA A 64 3.32 25.15 -7.94
CA ALA A 64 4.73 24.80 -7.72
C ALA A 64 4.90 23.53 -6.88
N THR A 65 5.83 22.65 -7.27
CA THR A 65 6.05 21.35 -6.61
C THR A 65 6.48 21.52 -5.14
N ASP A 66 7.15 22.62 -4.80
CA ASP A 66 7.43 22.99 -3.41
C ASP A 66 6.16 23.31 -2.61
N SER A 67 5.18 23.98 -3.23
CA SER A 67 3.87 24.21 -2.63
C SER A 67 3.11 22.90 -2.41
N GLN A 68 3.21 21.93 -3.32
CA GLN A 68 2.62 20.60 -3.13
C GLN A 68 3.25 19.89 -1.93
N LYS A 69 4.59 19.87 -1.81
CA LYS A 69 5.32 19.39 -0.63
C LYS A 69 4.84 20.06 0.66
N ASN A 70 4.73 21.39 0.66
CA ASN A 70 4.29 22.15 1.83
C ASN A 70 2.84 21.81 2.21
N THR A 71 1.95 21.57 1.23
CA THR A 71 0.59 21.10 1.46
C THR A 71 0.58 19.76 2.19
N VAL A 72 1.43 18.80 1.80
CA VAL A 72 1.56 17.50 2.51
C VAL A 72 1.85 17.72 3.99
N TYR A 73 2.85 18.56 4.31
CA TYR A 73 3.20 18.84 5.71
C TYR A 73 2.09 19.57 6.47
N LEU A 74 1.46 20.56 5.85
CA LEU A 74 0.42 21.37 6.49
C LEU A 74 -0.84 20.54 6.78
N LEU A 75 -1.27 19.68 5.86
CA LEU A 75 -2.44 18.82 6.07
C LEU A 75 -2.16 17.72 7.09
N ALA A 76 -0.99 17.08 7.04
CA ALA A 76 -0.57 16.11 8.05
C ALA A 76 -0.57 16.73 9.47
N LYS A 77 -0.05 17.97 9.61
CA LYS A 77 -0.07 18.68 10.89
C LYS A 77 -1.47 19.06 11.34
N LYS A 78 -2.33 19.49 10.41
CA LYS A 78 -3.66 20.05 10.73
C LYS A 78 -4.68 18.97 11.06
N TYR A 79 -4.67 17.86 10.32
CA TYR A 79 -5.69 16.82 10.41
C TYR A 79 -5.17 15.50 10.99
N GLY A 80 -3.85 15.38 11.16
CA GLY A 80 -3.21 14.12 11.52
C GLY A 80 -3.15 13.17 10.34
N ILE A 81 -2.70 11.96 10.65
CA ILE A 81 -2.60 10.83 9.73
C ILE A 81 -3.23 9.62 10.41
N GLU A 82 -4.01 8.83 9.68
CA GLU A 82 -4.67 7.61 10.19
C GLU A 82 -4.34 6.37 9.35
N SER A 83 -4.50 6.45 8.03
CA SER A 83 -4.08 5.42 7.07
C SER A 83 -3.54 6.10 5.81
N PRO A 84 -2.72 5.43 4.99
CA PRO A 84 -2.23 6.02 3.76
C PRO A 84 -3.37 6.42 2.82
N GLU A 85 -4.43 5.61 2.71
CA GLU A 85 -5.61 5.88 1.86
C GLU A 85 -6.38 7.13 2.30
N LYS A 86 -6.70 7.24 3.60
CA LYS A 86 -7.41 8.43 4.11
C LYS A 86 -6.60 9.70 3.90
N PHE A 87 -5.28 9.62 4.06
CA PHE A 87 -4.41 10.76 3.85
C PHE A 87 -4.29 11.13 2.36
N ALA A 88 -4.17 10.13 1.49
CA ALA A 88 -4.15 10.31 0.03
C ALA A 88 -5.45 10.92 -0.51
N LEU A 89 -6.61 10.42 -0.05
CA LEU A 89 -7.94 10.98 -0.33
C LEU A 89 -8.04 12.45 0.08
N MET A 90 -7.58 12.78 1.30
CA MET A 90 -7.57 14.16 1.80
C MET A 90 -6.72 15.08 0.94
N LEU A 91 -5.53 14.62 0.53
CA LEU A 91 -4.62 15.38 -0.35
C LEU A 91 -5.22 15.59 -1.73
N GLY A 92 -5.72 14.53 -2.37
CA GLY A 92 -6.35 14.62 -3.69
C GLY A 92 -7.54 15.58 -3.68
N GLN A 93 -8.44 15.44 -2.70
CA GLN A 93 -9.59 16.31 -2.55
C GLN A 93 -9.19 17.77 -2.29
N HIS A 94 -8.12 18.00 -1.52
CA HIS A 94 -7.59 19.36 -1.31
C HIS A 94 -7.19 20.02 -2.62
N PHE A 95 -6.41 19.35 -3.47
CA PHE A 95 -5.96 19.94 -4.73
C PHE A 95 -7.12 20.24 -5.67
N LEU A 96 -8.07 19.31 -5.82
CA LEU A 96 -9.25 19.51 -6.68
C LEU A 96 -10.16 20.64 -6.16
N ASN A 97 -10.35 20.75 -4.84
CA ASN A 97 -11.20 21.80 -4.26
C ASN A 97 -10.53 23.18 -4.29
N LYS A 98 -9.20 23.22 -4.11
CA LYS A 98 -8.46 24.48 -3.99
C LYS A 98 -8.19 25.12 -5.36
N TYR A 99 -7.93 24.31 -6.39
CA TYR A 99 -7.50 24.77 -7.70
C TYR A 99 -8.47 24.30 -8.77
N SER A 100 -9.31 25.21 -9.29
CA SER A 100 -10.34 24.88 -10.29
C SER A 100 -9.79 24.38 -11.62
N HIS A 101 -8.55 24.75 -11.96
CA HIS A 101 -7.87 24.34 -13.21
C HIS A 101 -7.16 22.99 -13.11
N VAL A 102 -7.11 22.37 -11.92
CA VAL A 102 -6.66 20.98 -11.76
C VAL A 102 -7.77 20.05 -12.23
N GLU A 103 -7.45 19.20 -13.19
CA GLU A 103 -8.34 18.18 -13.77
C GLU A 103 -8.31 16.88 -12.96
N GLU A 104 -7.11 16.44 -12.58
CA GLU A 104 -6.87 15.18 -11.88
C GLU A 104 -5.79 15.38 -10.81
N ALA A 105 -5.95 14.72 -9.67
CA ALA A 105 -4.90 14.55 -8.68
C ALA A 105 -4.69 13.05 -8.44
N HIS A 106 -3.44 12.61 -8.64
CA HIS A 106 -2.96 11.30 -8.27
C HIS A 106 -2.05 11.45 -7.04
N VAL A 107 -2.36 10.73 -5.98
CA VAL A 107 -1.59 10.71 -4.74
C VAL A 107 -1.17 9.28 -4.44
N HIS A 108 0.14 9.08 -4.40
CA HIS A 108 0.76 7.81 -4.02
C HIS A 108 1.30 7.93 -2.60
N VAL A 109 1.07 6.91 -1.76
CA VAL A 109 1.58 6.89 -0.38
C VAL A 109 2.12 5.50 -0.05
N GLU A 110 3.40 5.42 0.30
CA GLU A 110 4.00 4.22 0.87
C GLU A 110 4.17 4.38 2.39
N THR A 111 3.80 3.36 3.16
CA THR A 111 3.97 3.32 4.62
C THR A 111 5.28 2.65 5.01
N TYR A 112 6.06 3.31 5.86
CA TYR A 112 7.27 2.73 6.42
C TYR A 112 6.90 1.73 7.53
N PRO A 113 7.40 0.48 7.47
CA PRO A 113 6.93 -0.64 8.28
C PRO A 113 7.54 -0.64 9.69
N TRP A 114 7.28 0.41 10.45
CA TRP A 114 7.64 0.48 11.86
C TRP A 114 6.77 -0.44 12.70
N GLN A 115 7.41 -1.24 13.54
CA GLN A 115 6.76 -2.04 14.57
C GLN A 115 7.21 -1.57 15.93
N ARG A 116 6.30 -1.60 16.91
CA ARG A 116 6.65 -1.30 18.30
C ARG A 116 7.61 -2.36 18.82
N VAL A 117 8.70 -1.93 19.46
CA VAL A 117 9.64 -2.86 20.09
C VAL A 117 8.90 -3.69 21.13
N CYS A 118 9.10 -5.00 21.06
CA CYS A 118 8.50 -6.00 21.93
C CYS A 118 9.65 -6.71 22.66
N GLN A 119 9.64 -6.68 23.99
CA GLN A 119 10.67 -7.31 24.82
C GLN A 119 10.04 -8.46 25.60
N GLU A 120 10.76 -9.58 25.69
CA GLU A 120 10.38 -10.64 26.62
C GLU A 120 10.49 -10.11 28.04
N GLU A 121 9.49 -10.39 28.88
CA GLU A 121 9.59 -10.10 30.29
C GLU A 121 10.72 -10.95 30.88
N THR A 122 11.91 -10.36 31.02
CA THR A 122 12.91 -10.89 31.94
C THR A 122 12.30 -10.78 33.32
N LYS A 123 11.77 -11.90 33.83
CA LYS A 123 11.42 -12.02 35.25
C LYS A 123 12.67 -11.66 36.04
N SER A 124 12.77 -10.39 36.44
CA SER A 124 13.77 -9.94 37.37
C SER A 124 13.45 -10.64 38.67
N VAL A 125 14.14 -11.74 38.92
CA VAL A 125 14.19 -12.36 40.24
C VAL A 125 14.84 -11.33 41.14
N ASN A 126 14.03 -10.49 41.80
CA ASN A 126 14.34 -9.81 43.05
C ASN A 126 13.09 -9.13 43.65
N ASN A 127 12.53 -9.82 44.65
CA ASN A 127 11.82 -9.38 45.86
C ASN A 127 11.20 -7.96 45.96
N GLN A 128 9.91 -8.01 46.36
CA GLN A 128 9.16 -7.07 47.21
C GLN A 128 8.85 -5.67 46.66
N GLY A 129 7.57 -5.41 46.39
CA GLY A 129 7.03 -4.05 46.34
C GLY A 129 5.79 -3.90 45.44
N GLN A 130 4.63 -3.71 46.05
CA GLN A 130 3.34 -3.37 45.45
C GLN A 130 3.41 -2.31 44.33
N GLY A 131 2.73 -2.59 43.21
CA GLY A 131 2.43 -1.61 42.17
C GLY A 131 1.64 -2.25 41.03
N SER A 132 0.32 -2.37 41.21
CA SER A 132 -0.60 -2.87 40.18
C SER A 132 -0.73 -1.84 39.05
N CYS A 133 -0.22 -2.17 37.87
CA CYS A 133 -0.55 -1.52 36.60
C CYS A 133 -1.16 -2.58 35.67
N ASN A 134 -2.46 -2.80 35.82
CA ASN A 134 -3.22 -3.74 35.00
C ASN A 134 -3.35 -3.27 33.54
N ASN A 135 -2.92 -4.14 32.64
CA ASN A 135 -3.52 -4.47 31.35
C ASN A 135 -3.53 -3.42 30.24
N PHE A 136 -2.34 -3.12 29.74
CA PHE A 136 -2.09 -3.07 28.30
C PHE A 136 -0.71 -3.70 28.11
N THR A 137 -0.55 -4.85 27.43
CA THR A 137 0.68 -5.19 26.64
C THR A 137 0.94 -6.68 26.38
N SER A 138 0.29 -7.67 27.00
CA SER A 138 0.72 -9.07 26.81
C SER A 138 0.04 -9.75 25.60
N ILE A 139 0.76 -9.87 24.49
CA ILE A 139 0.63 -11.04 23.60
C ILE A 139 1.85 -11.91 23.93
N ASP A 140 1.63 -13.12 24.43
CA ASP A 140 2.67 -14.14 24.70
C ASP A 140 3.85 -13.69 25.59
N ASN A 141 3.63 -13.28 26.85
CA ASN A 141 4.69 -12.93 27.84
C ASN A 141 5.69 -11.85 27.37
N ARG A 142 5.29 -11.01 26.41
CA ARG A 142 6.11 -9.88 25.94
C ARG A 142 5.46 -8.55 26.28
N SER A 143 6.28 -7.61 26.74
CA SER A 143 5.88 -6.23 26.99
C SER A 143 6.23 -5.35 25.79
N LEU A 144 5.30 -4.49 25.39
CA LEU A 144 5.49 -3.54 24.30
C LEU A 144 6.08 -2.23 24.84
N HIS A 145 7.12 -1.72 24.20
CA HIS A 145 7.75 -0.46 24.62
C HIS A 145 6.84 0.74 24.35
N ASN A 146 6.78 1.68 25.29
CA ASN A 146 5.90 2.86 25.23
C ASN A 146 6.15 3.76 24.01
N HIS A 147 7.41 3.89 23.57
CA HIS A 147 7.81 4.87 22.55
C HIS A 147 9.06 4.46 21.74
N ALA A 148 9.36 3.16 21.65
CA ALA A 148 10.47 2.65 20.83
C ALA A 148 9.92 1.76 19.73
N PHE A 149 10.52 1.88 18.55
CA PHE A 149 10.08 1.23 17.32
C PHE A 149 11.27 0.63 16.58
N ILE A 150 11.05 -0.48 15.89
CA ILE A 150 12.00 -1.17 15.03
C ILE A 150 11.45 -1.22 13.61
N PHE A 151 12.32 -1.05 12.62
CA PHE A 151 11.95 -1.10 11.21
C PHE A 151 11.88 -2.57 10.76
N THR A 152 10.70 -3.05 10.34
CA THR A 152 10.45 -4.48 10.05
C THR A 152 9.82 -4.67 8.66
N PRO A 153 10.61 -4.72 7.58
CA PRO A 153 10.12 -4.75 6.20
C PRO A 153 9.65 -6.14 5.76
N THR A 154 8.61 -6.68 6.43
CA THR A 154 7.99 -7.97 6.04
C THR A 154 7.03 -7.83 4.87
N ALA A 155 6.41 -6.67 4.72
CA ALA A 155 5.50 -6.27 3.64
C ALA A 155 5.33 -4.75 3.73
N LEU A 156 5.36 -4.06 2.59
CA LEU A 156 5.06 -2.64 2.50
C LEU A 156 3.57 -2.45 2.23
N HIS A 157 2.95 -1.52 2.96
CA HIS A 157 1.58 -1.06 2.73
C HIS A 157 1.65 0.22 1.91
N TYR A 158 1.08 0.22 0.71
CA TYR A 158 0.97 1.42 -0.10
C TYR A 158 -0.47 1.66 -0.59
N CYS A 159 -0.74 2.85 -1.08
CA CYS A 159 -1.95 3.15 -1.83
C CYS A 159 -1.71 4.14 -2.97
N ASP A 160 -2.61 4.09 -3.95
CA ASP A 160 -2.74 5.02 -5.05
C ASP A 160 -4.17 5.54 -5.09
N VAL A 161 -4.32 6.86 -4.98
CA VAL A 161 -5.62 7.54 -5.05
C VAL A 161 -5.63 8.44 -6.26
N VAL A 162 -6.58 8.23 -7.17
CA VAL A 162 -6.80 9.10 -8.34
C VAL A 162 -8.18 9.71 -8.24
N ILE A 163 -8.23 11.04 -8.20
CA ILE A 163 -9.46 11.82 -8.18
C ILE A 163 -9.48 12.71 -9.42
N ARG A 164 -10.49 12.53 -10.26
CA ARG A 164 -10.75 13.36 -11.45
C ARG A 164 -11.93 14.25 -11.19
N ARG A 165 -11.90 15.49 -11.70
CA ARG A 165 -13.01 16.44 -11.55
C ARG A 165 -14.28 15.99 -12.27
N THR A 166 -14.12 15.30 -13.40
CA THR A 166 -15.21 14.88 -14.28
C THR A 166 -15.74 13.48 -13.96
N ASP A 167 -15.04 12.71 -13.13
CA ASP A 167 -15.43 11.36 -12.74
C ASP A 167 -16.05 11.39 -11.33
N PRO A 168 -17.33 11.01 -11.17
CA PRO A 168 -17.91 10.91 -9.84
C PRO A 168 -17.27 9.79 -9.00
N LYS A 169 -16.62 8.80 -9.62
CA LYS A 169 -15.97 7.69 -8.93
C LYS A 169 -14.49 8.00 -8.71
N GLN A 170 -14.08 8.00 -7.45
CA GLN A 170 -12.67 8.08 -7.07
C GLN A 170 -12.06 6.68 -7.17
N THR A 171 -10.86 6.58 -7.75
CA THR A 171 -10.10 5.33 -7.76
C THR A 171 -9.23 5.29 -6.51
N VAL A 172 -9.44 4.29 -5.66
CA VAL A 172 -8.60 4.03 -4.48
C VAL A 172 -8.09 2.61 -4.57
N ILE A 173 -6.79 2.50 -4.79
CA ILE A 173 -6.06 1.23 -4.85
C ILE A 173 -5.19 1.12 -3.60
N THR A 174 -5.27 -0.01 -2.90
CA THR A 174 -4.35 -0.34 -1.81
C THR A 174 -3.52 -1.56 -2.22
N GLY A 175 -2.30 -1.65 -1.72
CA GLY A 175 -1.47 -2.82 -1.99
C GLY A 175 -0.51 -3.25 -0.89
N ILE A 176 -0.03 -4.48 -1.10
CA ILE A 176 1.05 -5.15 -0.41
C ILE A 176 2.20 -5.28 -1.41
N LYS A 177 3.39 -4.85 -1.02
CA LYS A 177 4.59 -4.98 -1.85
C LYS A 177 5.72 -5.64 -1.06
N GLY A 178 6.47 -6.51 -1.71
CA GLY A 178 7.68 -7.13 -1.15
C GLY A 178 7.43 -8.20 -0.09
N LEU A 179 6.23 -8.82 -0.03
CA LEU A 179 5.95 -9.88 0.92
C LEU A 179 6.66 -11.18 0.52
N ARG A 180 7.88 -11.38 1.03
CA ARG A 180 8.66 -12.59 0.74
C ARG A 180 8.25 -13.75 1.65
N VAL A 181 7.86 -14.86 1.03
CA VAL A 181 7.48 -16.11 1.73
C VAL A 181 8.18 -17.32 1.11
N LEU A 182 8.35 -18.37 1.91
CA LEU A 182 8.95 -19.63 1.49
C LEU A 182 8.32 -20.78 2.30
N LYS A 183 7.98 -21.88 1.62
CA LYS A 183 7.73 -23.18 2.23
C LYS A 183 8.60 -24.24 1.58
N THR A 184 9.04 -25.21 2.37
CA THR A 184 10.07 -26.18 1.99
C THR A 184 9.51 -27.44 1.33
N THR A 185 8.19 -27.61 1.33
CA THR A 185 7.48 -28.79 0.84
C THR A 185 6.02 -28.40 0.55
N GLN A 186 5.17 -29.39 0.23
CA GLN A 186 3.74 -29.22 -0.04
C GLN A 186 3.49 -28.27 -1.22
N SER A 187 4.41 -28.30 -2.19
CA SER A 187 4.23 -27.69 -3.50
C SER A 187 4.64 -28.68 -4.56
N SER A 188 3.81 -28.83 -5.59
CA SER A 188 4.10 -29.66 -6.74
C SER A 188 3.97 -28.87 -8.04
N PHE A 189 4.51 -29.42 -9.10
CA PHE A 189 4.28 -28.97 -10.47
C PHE A 189 4.48 -30.16 -11.40
N VAL A 190 3.36 -30.72 -11.82
CA VAL A 190 3.27 -31.99 -12.55
C VAL A 190 2.23 -31.86 -13.65
N ASN A 191 2.21 -32.79 -14.61
CA ASN A 191 1.17 -32.87 -15.64
C ASN A 191 0.99 -31.59 -16.48
N PHE A 192 2.06 -30.82 -16.70
CA PHE A 192 2.05 -29.69 -17.62
C PHE A 192 2.38 -30.14 -19.06
N VAL A 193 2.15 -29.24 -20.03
CA VAL A 193 2.33 -29.49 -21.46
C VAL A 193 3.68 -30.17 -21.72
N ASN A 194 3.63 -31.28 -22.46
CA ASN A 194 4.78 -32.07 -22.84
C ASN A 194 5.01 -31.91 -24.35
N ASP A 195 5.78 -30.90 -24.72
CA ASP A 195 6.19 -30.58 -26.09
C ASP A 195 7.71 -30.77 -26.27
N GLU A 196 8.22 -30.45 -27.45
CA GLU A 196 9.63 -30.55 -27.80
C GLU A 196 10.56 -29.62 -27.00
N PHE A 197 10.01 -28.63 -26.30
CA PHE A 197 10.77 -27.69 -25.47
C PHE A 197 10.80 -28.09 -23.99
N ARG A 198 10.05 -29.12 -23.60
CA ARG A 198 10.02 -29.60 -22.23
C ARG A 198 11.32 -30.33 -21.85
N SER A 199 12.12 -29.67 -21.02
CA SER A 199 13.25 -30.28 -20.30
C SER A 199 12.98 -30.48 -18.81
N LEU A 200 11.93 -29.85 -18.27
CA LEU A 200 11.59 -29.90 -16.85
C LEU A 200 10.87 -31.22 -16.52
N PRO A 201 11.40 -32.05 -15.59
CA PRO A 201 10.66 -33.21 -15.09
C PRO A 201 9.53 -32.79 -14.14
N ASP A 202 8.55 -33.67 -13.99
CA ASP A 202 7.51 -33.51 -12.97
C ASP A 202 8.15 -33.44 -11.56
N GLN A 203 7.67 -32.51 -10.75
CA GLN A 203 8.10 -32.32 -9.36
C GLN A 203 6.90 -32.55 -8.44
N TYR A 204 6.86 -33.71 -7.79
CA TYR A 204 5.79 -34.06 -6.85
C TYR A 204 5.92 -33.37 -5.49
N ASP A 205 7.13 -32.95 -5.14
CA ASP A 205 7.40 -32.05 -4.02
C ASP A 205 8.59 -31.14 -4.38
N ARG A 206 8.50 -29.85 -4.01
CA ARG A 206 9.54 -28.84 -4.25
C ARG A 206 9.41 -27.67 -3.29
N ILE A 207 10.49 -26.90 -3.17
CA ILE A 207 10.46 -25.60 -2.49
C ILE A 207 9.54 -24.66 -3.29
N PHE A 208 8.71 -23.91 -2.58
CA PHE A 208 7.95 -22.79 -3.14
C PHE A 208 8.34 -21.51 -2.40
N SER A 209 9.01 -20.61 -3.11
CA SER A 209 9.34 -19.27 -2.63
C SER A 209 8.87 -18.21 -3.61
N THR A 210 8.34 -17.11 -3.08
CA THR A 210 7.83 -16.00 -3.87
C THR A 210 8.01 -14.68 -3.14
N VAL A 211 7.91 -13.58 -3.88
CA VAL A 211 7.76 -12.23 -3.35
C VAL A 211 6.41 -11.73 -3.82
N VAL A 212 5.42 -11.72 -2.93
CA VAL A 212 4.04 -11.36 -3.28
C VAL A 212 3.93 -9.85 -3.38
N ASP A 213 3.52 -9.39 -4.56
CA ASP A 213 2.99 -8.05 -4.77
C ASP A 213 1.50 -8.18 -5.12
N CYS A 214 0.64 -7.48 -4.39
CA CYS A 214 -0.81 -7.58 -4.50
C CYS A 214 -1.41 -6.19 -4.39
N SER A 215 -2.36 -5.85 -5.26
CA SER A 215 -3.09 -4.59 -5.24
C SER A 215 -4.57 -4.82 -5.46
N TRP A 216 -5.42 -4.03 -4.84
CA TRP A 216 -6.86 -4.11 -5.02
C TRP A 216 -7.52 -2.74 -5.04
N GLU A 217 -8.56 -2.61 -5.85
CA GLU A 217 -9.39 -1.41 -5.95
C GLU A 217 -10.65 -1.56 -5.08
N TYR A 218 -11.07 -0.48 -4.42
CA TYR A 218 -12.32 -0.44 -3.68
C TYR A 218 -13.51 0.02 -4.54
N SER A 219 -14.67 -0.63 -4.38
CA SER A 219 -15.97 -0.13 -4.86
C SER A 219 -16.57 0.92 -3.93
N ASP A 220 -16.30 0.84 -2.63
CA ASP A 220 -16.77 1.75 -1.59
C ASP A 220 -15.62 2.11 -0.63
N THR A 221 -15.44 3.40 -0.40
CA THR A 221 -14.39 3.96 0.46
C THR A 221 -14.95 4.62 1.72
N GLU A 222 -16.27 4.77 1.84
CA GLU A 222 -16.91 5.42 2.98
C GLU A 222 -17.01 4.48 4.20
N THR A 223 -17.34 3.20 3.96
CA THR A 223 -17.54 2.23 5.04
C THR A 223 -16.30 1.41 5.39
N VAL A 224 -15.25 1.48 4.57
CA VAL A 224 -14.09 0.61 4.70
C VAL A 224 -13.16 1.04 5.83
N ASN A 225 -12.71 0.07 6.62
CA ASN A 225 -11.55 0.24 7.50
C ASN A 225 -10.31 -0.26 6.75
N PHE A 226 -9.59 0.67 6.10
CA PHE A 226 -8.44 0.34 5.25
C PHE A 226 -7.35 -0.48 5.96
N SER A 227 -6.98 -0.09 7.18
CA SER A 227 -5.96 -0.81 7.96
C SER A 227 -6.38 -2.26 8.26
N ARG A 228 -7.67 -2.48 8.58
CA ARG A 228 -8.21 -3.83 8.79
C ARG A 228 -8.27 -4.62 7.50
N ALA A 229 -8.70 -3.99 6.40
CA ALA A 229 -8.74 -4.62 5.07
C ALA A 229 -7.35 -5.08 4.64
N TRP A 230 -6.32 -4.22 4.74
CA TRP A 230 -4.94 -4.56 4.42
C TRP A 230 -4.43 -5.77 5.21
N GLN A 231 -4.66 -5.78 6.53
CA GLN A 231 -4.29 -6.93 7.37
C GLN A 231 -5.06 -8.20 7.01
N THR A 232 -6.32 -8.07 6.60
CA THR A 232 -7.17 -9.19 6.20
C THR A 232 -6.65 -9.82 4.91
N VAL A 233 -6.32 -9.01 3.90
CA VAL A 233 -5.70 -9.48 2.65
C VAL A 233 -4.36 -10.16 2.93
N LYS A 234 -3.47 -9.53 3.71
CA LYS A 234 -2.18 -10.13 4.10
C LYS A 234 -2.37 -11.49 4.77
N ASN A 235 -3.30 -11.62 5.70
CA ASN A 235 -3.56 -12.87 6.41
C ASN A 235 -4.19 -13.93 5.51
N ILE A 236 -5.05 -13.56 4.56
CA ILE A 236 -5.59 -14.48 3.55
C ILE A 236 -4.45 -15.06 2.70
N ILE A 237 -3.57 -14.20 2.19
CA ILE A 237 -2.40 -14.62 1.39
C ILE A 237 -1.53 -15.60 2.17
N LEU A 238 -1.16 -15.24 3.40
CA LEU A 238 -0.30 -16.08 4.25
C LEU A 238 -0.95 -17.43 4.57
N ARG A 239 -2.25 -17.44 4.90
CA ARG A 239 -2.98 -18.67 5.21
C ARG A 239 -3.14 -19.58 3.99
N ASN A 240 -3.43 -19.03 2.82
CA ASN A 240 -3.56 -19.84 1.60
C ASN A 240 -2.20 -20.32 1.07
N PHE A 241 -1.12 -19.61 1.38
CA PHE A 241 0.24 -20.05 1.09
C PHE A 241 0.70 -21.20 2.03
N ALA A 242 0.56 -20.99 3.34
CA ALA A 242 1.13 -21.84 4.37
C ALA A 242 0.21 -23.00 4.80
N GLY A 243 -1.10 -22.75 4.89
CA GLY A 243 -2.06 -23.72 5.42
C GLY A 243 -2.07 -23.78 6.94
N ASP A 244 -2.43 -24.95 7.47
CA ASP A 244 -2.37 -25.23 8.90
C ASP A 244 -0.92 -25.24 9.40
N PRO A 245 -0.58 -24.65 10.56
CA PRO A 245 0.80 -24.60 11.05
C PRO A 245 1.46 -25.94 11.34
N GLN A 246 0.68 -27.02 11.57
CA GLN A 246 1.19 -28.35 11.88
C GLN A 246 1.29 -29.25 10.64
N VAL A 247 0.35 -29.13 9.71
CA VAL A 247 0.26 -30.04 8.54
C VAL A 247 0.44 -29.35 7.17
N GLY A 248 0.38 -28.03 7.13
CA GLY A 248 0.50 -27.22 5.93
C GLY A 248 -0.71 -27.32 4.99
N VAL A 249 -0.51 -26.89 3.75
CA VAL A 249 -1.46 -27.06 2.64
C VAL A 249 -0.71 -27.36 1.34
N SER A 250 -1.18 -28.34 0.58
CA SER A 250 -0.62 -28.68 -0.72
C SER A 250 -1.00 -27.63 -1.77
N SER A 251 -0.03 -27.20 -2.58
CA SER A 251 -0.20 -26.27 -3.69
C SER A 251 0.21 -26.94 -5.01
N PRO A 252 -0.74 -27.22 -5.92
CA PRO A 252 -0.43 -27.86 -7.20
C PRO A 252 0.18 -26.92 -8.24
N SER A 253 0.05 -25.61 -8.04
CA SER A 253 0.65 -24.58 -8.88
C SER A 253 0.60 -23.22 -8.19
N VAL A 254 1.49 -22.31 -8.59
CA VAL A 254 1.48 -20.92 -8.11
C VAL A 254 0.16 -20.24 -8.47
N GLN A 255 -0.32 -20.48 -9.69
CA GLN A 255 -1.58 -19.94 -10.21
C GLN A 255 -2.77 -20.35 -9.34
N HIS A 256 -2.80 -21.59 -8.85
CA HIS A 256 -3.89 -22.06 -8.01
C HIS A 256 -3.90 -21.37 -6.64
N THR A 257 -2.74 -21.28 -5.97
CA THR A 257 -2.62 -20.57 -4.69
C THR A 257 -2.95 -19.08 -4.82
N LEU A 258 -2.52 -18.45 -5.92
CA LEU A 258 -2.85 -17.07 -6.27
C LEU A 258 -4.36 -16.89 -6.40
N TYR A 259 -5.01 -17.70 -7.24
CA TYR A 259 -6.45 -17.66 -7.47
C TYR A 259 -7.26 -17.84 -6.18
N LEU A 260 -6.90 -18.82 -5.33
CA LEU A 260 -7.58 -19.04 -4.05
C LEU A 260 -7.47 -17.83 -3.12
N SER A 261 -6.33 -17.14 -3.14
CA SER A 261 -6.11 -15.93 -2.35
C SER A 261 -6.95 -14.76 -2.85
N GLU A 262 -6.93 -14.49 -4.15
CA GLU A 262 -7.72 -13.42 -4.77
C GLU A 262 -9.22 -13.63 -4.58
N LYS A 263 -9.70 -14.85 -4.88
CA LYS A 263 -11.11 -15.22 -4.71
C LYS A 263 -11.56 -15.00 -3.26
N GLN A 264 -10.77 -15.48 -2.29
CA GLN A 264 -11.16 -15.35 -0.89
C GLN A 264 -11.15 -13.89 -0.41
N VAL A 265 -10.28 -13.03 -0.95
CA VAL A 265 -10.34 -11.59 -0.65
C VAL A 265 -11.67 -11.01 -1.09
N LEU A 266 -12.10 -11.30 -2.32
CA LEU A 266 -13.39 -10.84 -2.86
C LEU A 266 -14.58 -11.38 -2.06
N ASP A 267 -14.50 -12.63 -1.59
CA ASP A 267 -15.57 -13.23 -0.76
C ASP A 267 -15.67 -12.60 0.64
N VAL A 268 -14.56 -12.13 1.22
CA VAL A 268 -14.47 -11.66 2.62
C VAL A 268 -14.58 -10.14 2.75
N ILE A 269 -14.15 -9.38 1.75
CA ILE A 269 -14.10 -7.92 1.78
C ILE A 269 -15.02 -7.36 0.69
N PRO A 270 -16.32 -7.13 0.98
CA PRO A 270 -17.30 -6.74 -0.04
C PRO A 270 -17.01 -5.37 -0.68
N GLN A 271 -16.21 -4.53 -0.04
CA GLN A 271 -15.76 -3.27 -0.59
C GLN A 271 -14.67 -3.42 -1.67
N VAL A 272 -14.07 -4.61 -1.86
CA VAL A 272 -13.07 -4.83 -2.92
C VAL A 272 -13.77 -5.23 -4.22
N SER A 273 -13.53 -4.48 -5.29
CA SER A 273 -14.14 -4.74 -6.62
C SER A 273 -13.22 -5.55 -7.53
N VAL A 274 -11.92 -5.26 -7.47
CA VAL A 274 -10.89 -5.84 -8.34
C VAL A 274 -9.66 -6.10 -7.50
N ILE A 275 -9.00 -7.24 -7.72
CA ILE A 275 -7.72 -7.58 -7.11
C ILE A 275 -6.78 -8.11 -8.20
N SER A 276 -5.50 -7.79 -8.06
CA SER A 276 -4.43 -8.27 -8.92
C SER A 276 -3.25 -8.67 -8.05
N MET A 277 -2.68 -9.83 -8.32
CA MET A 277 -1.54 -10.37 -7.61
C MET A 277 -0.47 -10.87 -8.57
N THR A 278 0.79 -10.67 -8.19
CA THR A 278 1.94 -11.30 -8.83
C THR A 278 2.72 -12.12 -7.81
N MET A 279 3.11 -13.33 -8.21
CA MET A 279 3.84 -14.28 -7.38
C MET A 279 5.02 -14.86 -8.18
N PRO A 280 6.10 -14.08 -8.42
CA PRO A 280 7.29 -14.58 -9.10
C PRO A 280 7.86 -15.79 -8.36
N ASN A 281 7.98 -16.92 -9.06
CA ASN A 281 8.58 -18.12 -8.49
C ASN A 281 10.10 -17.92 -8.35
N LYS A 282 10.60 -17.88 -7.11
CA LYS A 282 12.03 -17.82 -6.81
C LYS A 282 12.56 -19.25 -6.68
N HIS A 283 13.33 -19.66 -7.67
CA HIS A 283 13.90 -21.01 -7.75
C HIS A 283 15.05 -21.21 -6.75
N TYR A 284 15.11 -22.41 -6.18
CA TYR A 284 16.17 -22.92 -5.31
C TYR A 284 16.57 -24.32 -5.79
#